data_AF-A0A520ET37-F1
#
_entry.id   AF-A0A520ET37-F1
#
_cell.length_a   1.000
_cell.length_b   1.000
_cell.length_c   1.000
_cell.angle_alpha   90.00
_cell.angle_beta   90.00
_cell.angle_gamma   90.00
#
_symmetry.space_group_name_H-M   'P 1'
#
loop_
_entity.id
_entity.type
_entity.pdbx_description
1 polymer ?
#
loop_
_entity_poly.entity_id
_entity_poly.type
_entity_poly.pdbx_seq_one_letter_code
_entity_poly.pdbx_strand_id
1 'polypeptide(L)'
;FASNTTGMPEGVVIGRSGIVDERAFYVLNTGHAHPIRADDYLDYPRMRAMVQTISDTPDGGLLIPSADYTYWYVVPPPLPIPDGGAGHTVYFLNLGMTSMNVGLDVRVLDQMGLAYPLAAHTERLDDGRIGHDKNLYPDWVVVDTGMIDKHPWMPGFLDEEWVTEARVALTCPETQDLLTSYRSELTWPRFKQNFKDALHLASYRFERVPAYEIQRCNLEPPFPDPAK
;
A
#
# COMPACT_ATOMS: atom_id res chain seq x y z
N PHE A 1 20.82 -20.17 8.82
CA PHE A 1 22.23 -20.29 8.40
C PHE A 1 22.59 -19.03 7.65
N ALA A 2 23.72 -18.39 7.95
CA ALA A 2 24.14 -17.18 7.25
C ALA A 2 24.69 -17.56 5.86
N SER A 3 24.09 -17.00 4.81
CA SER A 3 24.56 -17.14 3.42
C SER A 3 25.94 -16.50 3.26
N ASN A 4 26.95 -17.28 2.87
CA ASN A 4 28.31 -16.83 2.50
C ASN A 4 28.35 -16.14 1.12
N THR A 5 27.40 -15.25 0.84
CA THR A 5 27.34 -14.52 -0.44
C THR A 5 28.19 -13.26 -0.40
N THR A 6 29.20 -13.22 -1.27
CA THR A 6 30.01 -12.04 -1.63
C THR A 6 29.23 -11.07 -2.54
N GLY A 7 27.98 -10.74 -2.17
CA GLY A 7 27.29 -9.55 -2.68
C GLY A 7 27.65 -8.36 -1.80
N MET A 8 27.41 -7.12 -2.24
CA MET A 8 27.66 -5.96 -1.36
C MET A 8 26.96 -6.20 0.00
N PRO A 9 27.64 -5.99 1.15
CA PRO A 9 27.06 -6.28 2.46
C PRO A 9 25.85 -5.41 2.80
N GLU A 10 25.57 -4.41 1.96
CA GLU A 10 24.55 -3.40 2.17
C GLU A 10 23.51 -3.45 1.04
N GLY A 11 22.67 -4.49 1.00
CA GLY A 11 21.58 -4.61 0.01
C GLY A 11 20.54 -3.48 0.06
N VAL A 12 20.58 -2.62 1.09
CA VAL A 12 19.70 -1.45 1.25
C VAL A 12 20.41 -0.12 1.00
N VAL A 13 21.75 -0.09 0.90
CA VAL A 13 22.50 1.16 0.74
C VAL A 13 22.78 1.40 -0.73
N ILE A 14 22.57 2.65 -1.15
CA ILE A 14 22.92 3.11 -2.49
C ILE A 14 24.45 3.19 -2.54
N GLY A 15 25.08 2.23 -3.21
CA GLY A 15 26.52 2.22 -3.43
C GLY A 15 26.97 3.41 -4.28
N ARG A 16 28.30 3.58 -4.43
CA ARG A 16 28.88 4.68 -5.23
C ARG A 16 28.42 4.75 -6.69
N SER A 17 27.88 3.65 -7.23
CA SER A 17 27.31 3.57 -8.56
C SER A 17 25.91 4.21 -8.68
N GLY A 18 25.28 4.59 -7.57
CA GLY A 18 23.88 5.04 -7.56
C GLY A 18 22.85 3.92 -7.75
N ILE A 19 23.29 2.65 -7.75
CA ILE A 19 22.46 1.47 -8.00
C ILE A 19 22.43 0.60 -6.75
N VAL A 20 21.23 0.17 -6.35
CA VAL A 20 21.02 -0.75 -5.23
C VAL A 20 21.12 -2.20 -5.71
N ASP A 21 21.80 -3.04 -4.93
CA ASP A 21 21.84 -4.50 -5.14
C ASP A 21 20.67 -5.18 -4.43
N GLU A 22 19.51 -5.22 -5.09
CA GLU A 22 18.34 -5.90 -4.52
C GLU A 22 18.53 -7.41 -4.38
N ARG A 23 19.43 -8.04 -5.15
CA ARG A 23 19.73 -9.45 -4.93
C ARG A 23 20.38 -9.65 -3.57
N ALA A 24 21.36 -8.83 -3.21
CA ALA A 24 21.96 -8.85 -1.89
C ALA A 24 20.91 -8.61 -0.79
N PHE A 25 19.96 -7.68 -1.01
CA PHE A 25 18.84 -7.47 -0.10
C PHE A 25 18.06 -8.76 0.17
N TYR A 26 17.61 -9.47 -0.87
CA TYR A 26 16.82 -10.69 -0.69
C TYR A 26 17.63 -11.80 -0.02
N VAL A 27 18.90 -11.98 -0.39
CA VAL A 27 19.76 -12.98 0.23
C VAL A 27 19.99 -12.71 1.72
N LEU A 28 20.21 -11.45 2.11
CA LEU A 28 20.42 -11.07 3.50
C LEU A 28 19.16 -11.25 4.34
N ASN A 29 18.00 -10.85 3.81
CA ASN A 29 16.73 -10.90 4.55
C ASN A 29 16.15 -12.31 4.67
N THR A 30 16.40 -13.17 3.68
CA THR A 30 15.90 -14.56 3.69
C THR A 30 16.91 -15.56 4.26
N GLY A 31 18.20 -15.21 4.27
CA GLY A 31 19.29 -16.13 4.61
C GLY A 31 19.61 -17.17 3.53
N HIS A 32 18.91 -17.13 2.38
CA HIS A 32 19.12 -18.04 1.26
C HIS A 32 20.04 -17.42 0.22
N ALA A 33 21.04 -18.16 -0.26
CA ALA A 33 21.93 -17.67 -1.32
C ALA A 33 21.20 -17.47 -2.68
N HIS A 34 20.08 -18.18 -2.89
CA HIS A 34 19.29 -18.16 -4.11
C HIS A 34 17.79 -18.37 -3.81
N PRO A 35 17.08 -17.37 -3.24
CA PRO A 35 15.66 -17.48 -2.94
C PRO A 35 14.84 -17.41 -4.24
N ILE A 36 14.42 -18.57 -4.75
CA ILE A 36 13.69 -18.69 -6.03
C ILE A 36 12.29 -19.31 -5.86
N ARG A 37 11.95 -19.79 -4.67
CA ARG A 37 10.63 -20.31 -4.31
C ARG A 37 9.93 -19.35 -3.37
N ALA A 38 8.59 -19.38 -3.37
CA ALA A 38 7.77 -18.64 -2.42
C ALA A 38 8.19 -18.93 -0.96
N ASP A 39 8.35 -20.22 -0.63
CA ASP A 39 8.73 -20.69 0.71
C ASP A 39 10.10 -20.17 1.18
N ASP A 40 11.05 -19.93 0.27
CA ASP A 40 12.37 -19.36 0.63
C ASP A 40 12.19 -17.97 1.25
N TYR A 41 11.16 -17.22 0.82
CA TYR A 41 10.84 -15.90 1.34
C TYR A 41 10.10 -15.93 2.68
N LEU A 42 9.59 -17.08 3.14
CA LEU A 42 9.04 -17.22 4.50
C LEU A 42 10.13 -17.18 5.58
N ASP A 43 11.41 -17.34 5.22
CA ASP A 43 12.53 -17.12 6.13
C ASP A 43 12.89 -15.64 6.29
N TYR A 44 12.28 -14.76 5.49
CA TYR A 44 12.17 -13.36 5.85
C TYR A 44 11.08 -13.22 6.93
N PRO A 45 11.40 -12.92 8.21
CA PRO A 45 10.45 -13.10 9.33
C PRO A 45 9.12 -12.36 9.13
N ARG A 46 9.17 -11.22 8.43
CA ARG A 46 8.01 -10.40 8.09
C ARG A 46 6.98 -11.13 7.22
N MET A 47 7.42 -11.97 6.29
CA MET A 47 6.51 -12.73 5.42
C MET A 47 5.82 -13.86 6.18
N ARG A 48 6.56 -14.57 7.03
CA ARG A 48 5.98 -15.60 7.90
C ARG A 48 4.94 -15.02 8.85
N ALA A 49 5.25 -13.89 9.48
CA ALA A 49 4.31 -13.20 10.35
C ALA A 49 3.07 -12.71 9.60
N MET A 50 3.21 -12.24 8.36
CA MET A 50 2.09 -11.83 7.50
C MET A 50 1.14 -13.01 7.22
N VAL A 51 1.68 -14.15 6.78
CA VAL A 51 0.90 -15.35 6.50
C VAL A 51 0.19 -15.86 7.76
N GLN A 52 0.89 -15.87 8.89
CA GLN A 52 0.31 -16.25 10.18
C GLN A 52 -0.82 -15.30 10.59
N THR A 53 -0.61 -13.98 10.43
CA THR A 53 -1.62 -12.96 10.76
C THR A 53 -2.90 -13.14 9.92
N ILE A 54 -2.76 -13.44 8.62
CA ILE A 54 -3.90 -13.76 7.74
C ILE A 54 -4.65 -14.99 8.27
N SER A 55 -3.93 -16.07 8.61
CA SER A 55 -4.54 -17.29 9.15
C SER A 55 -5.24 -17.07 10.49
N ASP A 56 -4.72 -16.19 11.34
CA ASP A 56 -5.24 -15.92 12.68
C ASP A 56 -6.42 -14.91 12.68
N THR A 57 -6.71 -14.30 11.53
CA THR A 57 -7.78 -13.32 11.36
C THR A 57 -8.77 -13.75 10.26
N PRO A 58 -9.54 -14.84 10.46
CA PRO A 58 -10.43 -15.39 9.43
C PRO A 58 -11.52 -14.41 8.98
N ASP A 59 -11.84 -13.41 9.80
CA ASP A 59 -12.78 -12.35 9.48
C ASP A 59 -12.29 -11.38 8.39
N GLY A 60 -10.99 -11.41 8.06
CA GLY A 60 -10.36 -10.49 7.12
C GLY A 60 -9.78 -9.25 7.79
N GLY A 61 -9.32 -8.30 6.96
CA GLY A 61 -8.77 -7.03 7.43
C GLY A 61 -7.65 -6.48 6.56
N LEU A 62 -7.25 -5.24 6.85
CA LEU A 62 -6.10 -4.60 6.25
C LEU A 62 -4.86 -4.82 7.11
N LEU A 63 -3.85 -5.48 6.54
CA LEU A 63 -2.56 -5.70 7.16
C LEU A 63 -1.60 -4.54 6.84
N ILE A 64 -1.08 -3.89 7.89
CA ILE A 64 -0.10 -2.80 7.80
C ILE A 64 1.19 -3.24 8.50
N PRO A 65 2.36 -3.10 7.84
CA PRO A 65 3.63 -3.53 8.40
C PRO A 65 3.96 -2.74 9.67
N SER A 66 4.35 -3.44 10.73
CA SER A 66 4.94 -2.77 11.89
C SER A 66 6.46 -2.60 11.73
N ALA A 67 7.07 -1.81 12.62
CA ALA A 67 8.54 -1.75 12.71
C ALA A 67 9.16 -3.09 13.16
N ASP A 68 8.40 -3.91 13.90
CA ASP A 68 8.77 -5.27 14.25
C ASP A 68 8.53 -6.20 13.05
N TYR A 69 9.54 -7.01 12.73
CA TYR A 69 9.50 -7.93 11.61
C TYR A 69 8.65 -9.16 11.90
N THR A 70 8.17 -9.34 13.12
CA THR A 70 7.35 -10.48 13.52
C THR A 70 5.90 -10.09 13.81
N TYR A 71 5.53 -8.83 13.58
CA TYR A 71 4.21 -8.31 13.87
C TYR A 71 3.66 -7.45 12.73
N TRP A 72 2.36 -7.65 12.46
CA TRP A 72 1.57 -6.86 11.54
C TRP A 72 0.37 -6.31 12.29
N TYR A 73 0.09 -5.03 12.06
CA TYR A 73 -1.17 -4.47 12.49
C TYR A 73 -2.30 -4.99 11.60
N VAL A 74 -3.47 -5.21 12.19
CA VAL A 74 -4.68 -5.58 11.46
C VAL A 74 -5.75 -4.53 11.75
N VAL A 75 -6.18 -3.83 10.70
CA VAL A 75 -7.37 -2.98 10.76
C VAL A 75 -8.57 -3.83 10.35
N PRO A 76 -9.53 -4.10 11.24
CA PRO A 76 -10.64 -5.00 10.95
C PRO A 76 -11.65 -4.39 9.98
N PRO A 77 -12.43 -5.22 9.27
CA PRO A 77 -13.57 -4.76 8.50
C PRO A 77 -14.71 -4.26 9.41
N PRO A 78 -15.61 -3.40 8.92
CA PRO A 78 -16.81 -3.00 9.65
C PRO A 78 -17.80 -4.18 9.81
N LEU A 79 -18.65 -4.10 10.83
CA LEU A 79 -19.76 -5.04 11.01
C LEU A 79 -20.96 -4.70 10.09
N PRO A 80 -21.76 -5.69 9.67
CA PRO A 80 -21.59 -7.14 9.91
C PRO A 80 -20.53 -7.74 8.97
N ILE A 81 -19.76 -8.70 9.49
CA ILE A 81 -18.77 -9.45 8.70
C ILE A 81 -19.51 -10.52 7.89
N PRO A 82 -19.29 -10.63 6.57
CA PRO A 82 -19.91 -11.68 5.75
C PRO A 82 -19.51 -13.10 6.18
N ASP A 83 -20.37 -14.07 5.87
CA ASP A 83 -20.02 -15.49 6.00
C ASP A 83 -18.80 -15.81 5.14
N GLY A 84 -17.72 -16.31 5.77
CA GLY A 84 -16.44 -16.56 5.11
C GLY A 84 -15.42 -15.41 5.18
N GLY A 85 -15.74 -14.32 5.89
CA GLY A 85 -14.85 -13.18 6.10
C GLY A 85 -14.97 -12.09 5.04
N ALA A 86 -14.44 -10.89 5.33
CA ALA A 86 -14.40 -9.77 4.39
C ALA A 86 -13.22 -9.83 3.41
N GLY A 87 -12.34 -10.82 3.56
CA GLY A 87 -11.08 -10.94 2.84
C GLY A 87 -9.97 -10.05 3.40
N HIS A 88 -8.73 -10.32 2.98
CA HIS A 88 -7.56 -9.57 3.43
C HIS A 88 -7.04 -8.62 2.36
N THR A 89 -6.53 -7.47 2.81
CA THR A 89 -5.68 -6.61 2.00
C THR A 89 -4.33 -6.44 2.69
N VAL A 90 -3.22 -6.70 2.00
CA VAL A 90 -1.87 -6.44 2.52
C VAL A 90 -1.34 -5.17 1.89
N TYR A 91 -0.94 -4.19 2.71
CA TYR A 91 -0.34 -2.95 2.25
C TYR A 91 1.17 -2.95 2.50
N PHE A 92 1.98 -3.28 1.48
CA PHE A 92 3.43 -3.40 1.64
C PHE A 92 4.22 -3.28 0.33
N LEU A 93 5.38 -2.62 0.40
CA LEU A 93 6.23 -2.32 -0.76
C LEU A 93 6.85 -3.54 -1.46
N ASN A 94 7.15 -4.64 -0.75
CA ASN A 94 7.79 -5.81 -1.35
C ASN A 94 6.77 -6.80 -1.96
N LEU A 95 6.08 -6.35 -3.01
CA LEU A 95 5.00 -7.07 -3.68
C LEU A 95 5.34 -8.52 -4.05
N GLY A 96 6.54 -8.78 -4.57
CA GLY A 96 6.93 -10.12 -5.02
C GLY A 96 6.85 -11.15 -3.90
N MET A 97 7.45 -10.86 -2.74
CA MET A 97 7.46 -11.77 -1.60
C MET A 97 6.06 -11.93 -1.00
N THR A 98 5.30 -10.84 -0.93
CA THR A 98 3.93 -10.85 -0.43
C THR A 98 3.01 -11.67 -1.33
N SER A 99 2.93 -11.33 -2.62
CA SER A 99 1.99 -11.96 -3.57
C SER A 99 2.29 -13.43 -3.84
N MET A 100 3.55 -13.88 -3.72
CA MET A 100 3.90 -15.30 -3.86
C MET A 100 3.43 -16.16 -2.67
N ASN A 101 3.16 -15.56 -1.51
CA ASN A 101 2.89 -16.27 -0.26
C ASN A 101 1.43 -16.12 0.23
N VAL A 102 0.54 -15.56 -0.59
CA VAL A 102 -0.89 -15.38 -0.25
C VAL A 102 -1.80 -16.00 -1.31
N GLY A 103 -3.05 -16.26 -0.93
CA GLY A 103 -4.09 -16.74 -1.85
C GLY A 103 -4.48 -15.70 -2.89
N LEU A 104 -5.14 -16.14 -3.97
CA LEU A 104 -5.64 -15.26 -5.04
C LEU A 104 -6.78 -14.32 -4.60
N ASP A 105 -7.38 -14.63 -3.45
CA ASP A 105 -8.41 -13.87 -2.77
C ASP A 105 -7.85 -12.74 -1.89
N VAL A 106 -6.53 -12.70 -1.67
CA VAL A 106 -5.87 -11.63 -0.91
C VAL A 106 -5.45 -10.50 -1.85
N ARG A 107 -5.92 -9.29 -1.58
CA ARG A 107 -5.49 -8.09 -2.32
C ARG A 107 -4.13 -7.61 -1.80
N VAL A 108 -3.21 -7.29 -2.70
CA VAL A 108 -1.89 -6.73 -2.34
C VAL A 108 -1.76 -5.34 -2.94
N LEU A 109 -1.55 -4.34 -2.07
CA LEU A 109 -1.36 -2.93 -2.42
C LEU A 109 0.01 -2.47 -1.90
N ASP A 110 0.57 -1.42 -2.49
CA ASP A 110 1.83 -0.84 -2.05
C ASP A 110 1.82 0.69 -2.06
N GLN A 111 2.64 1.28 -1.21
CA GLN A 111 2.77 2.73 -1.10
C GLN A 111 3.52 3.40 -2.25
N MET A 112 4.20 2.63 -3.12
CA MET A 112 4.99 3.14 -4.25
C MET A 112 4.15 3.27 -5.54
N GLY A 113 2.99 2.61 -5.59
CA GLY A 113 2.08 2.63 -6.73
C GLY A 113 2.38 1.61 -7.82
N LEU A 114 3.00 0.48 -7.50
CA LEU A 114 3.24 -0.60 -8.47
C LEU A 114 1.99 -1.46 -8.70
N ALA A 115 1.27 -1.82 -7.64
CA ALA A 115 0.01 -2.58 -7.64
C ALA A 115 -1.17 -1.75 -7.11
N TYR A 116 -0.94 -0.52 -6.68
CA TYR A 116 -1.98 0.37 -6.20
C TYR A 116 -2.14 1.61 -7.09
N PRO A 117 -3.13 1.63 -8.02
CA PRO A 117 -3.32 2.77 -8.92
C PRO A 117 -3.44 4.10 -8.20
N LEU A 118 -4.16 4.18 -7.07
CA LEU A 118 -4.23 5.42 -6.29
C LEU A 118 -2.83 5.92 -5.92
N ALA A 119 -1.99 5.11 -5.24
CA ALA A 119 -0.62 5.50 -4.91
C ALA A 119 0.24 5.85 -6.14
N ALA A 120 -0.01 5.21 -7.29
CA ALA A 120 0.68 5.49 -8.55
C ALA A 120 0.44 6.91 -9.07
N HIS A 121 -0.65 7.55 -8.66
CA HIS A 121 -0.98 8.93 -9.03
C HIS A 121 -0.52 9.98 -8.00
N THR A 122 0.28 9.59 -6.99
CA THR A 122 1.02 10.58 -6.19
C THR A 122 2.23 11.13 -6.96
N GLU A 123 2.66 12.33 -6.60
CA GLU A 123 3.93 12.88 -7.08
C GLU A 123 5.14 12.13 -6.51
N ARG A 124 6.24 12.20 -7.26
CA ARG A 124 7.53 11.67 -6.79
C ARG A 124 8.06 12.55 -5.67
N LEU A 125 8.75 11.94 -4.71
CA LEU A 125 9.53 12.62 -3.70
C LEU A 125 10.88 12.98 -4.32
N ASP A 126 11.22 14.28 -4.37
CA ASP A 126 12.43 14.78 -5.04
C ASP A 126 13.72 14.11 -4.53
N ASP A 127 13.81 13.87 -3.22
CA ASP A 127 14.95 13.23 -2.56
C ASP A 127 14.71 11.72 -2.29
N GLY A 128 13.73 11.11 -2.95
CA GLY A 128 13.40 9.70 -2.82
C GLY A 128 14.43 8.78 -3.48
N ARG A 129 14.58 7.55 -2.97
CA ARG A 129 15.35 6.50 -3.65
C ARG A 129 14.67 6.19 -4.98
N ILE A 130 15.40 6.22 -6.10
CA ILE A 130 14.85 5.90 -7.43
C ILE A 130 14.11 4.56 -7.39
N GLY A 131 12.85 4.56 -7.83
CA GLY A 131 11.98 3.37 -7.83
C GLY A 131 11.31 3.11 -6.48
N HIS A 132 11.63 3.89 -5.44
CA HIS A 132 11.00 3.92 -4.11
C HIS A 132 10.74 5.38 -3.68
N ASP A 133 10.48 6.23 -4.66
CA ASP A 133 10.36 7.68 -4.56
C ASP A 133 8.90 8.12 -4.62
N LYS A 134 7.98 7.26 -4.19
CA LYS A 134 6.59 7.60 -3.89
C LYS A 134 6.25 7.06 -2.53
N ASN A 135 5.31 7.64 -1.82
CA ASN A 135 4.92 7.12 -0.52
C ASN A 135 3.51 7.59 -0.15
N LEU A 136 2.51 6.79 -0.49
CA LEU A 136 1.16 7.01 0.00
C LEU A 136 1.06 6.57 1.47
N TYR A 137 0.47 7.42 2.32
CA TYR A 137 0.34 7.10 3.74
C TYR A 137 -0.71 6.03 4.01
N PRO A 138 -0.56 5.19 5.07
CA PRO A 138 -1.50 4.12 5.33
C PRO A 138 -2.93 4.59 5.64
N ASP A 139 -3.11 5.84 6.09
CA ASP A 139 -4.40 6.48 6.35
C ASP A 139 -5.31 6.44 5.11
N TRP A 140 -4.74 6.64 3.91
CA TRP A 140 -5.48 6.55 2.65
C TRP A 140 -5.99 5.14 2.37
N VAL A 141 -5.17 4.11 2.62
CA VAL A 141 -5.58 2.73 2.34
C VAL A 141 -6.60 2.25 3.37
N VAL A 142 -6.57 2.73 4.63
CA VAL A 142 -7.64 2.45 5.62
C VAL A 142 -8.99 2.90 5.06
N VAL A 143 -9.06 4.14 4.57
CA VAL A 143 -10.29 4.70 4.00
C VAL A 143 -10.69 4.00 2.70
N ASP A 144 -9.75 3.84 1.78
CA ASP A 144 -9.99 3.29 0.44
C ASP A 144 -10.42 1.82 0.46
N THR A 145 -9.95 1.07 1.46
CA THR A 145 -10.34 -0.33 1.67
C THR A 145 -11.61 -0.48 2.51
N GLY A 146 -12.14 0.62 3.04
CA GLY A 146 -13.39 0.63 3.83
C GLY A 146 -13.25 -0.01 5.21
N MET A 147 -12.04 -0.07 5.77
CA MET A 147 -11.78 -0.65 7.09
C MET A 147 -12.18 0.30 8.21
N ILE A 148 -12.24 -0.20 9.45
CA ILE A 148 -12.54 0.64 10.62
C ILE A 148 -11.47 1.70 10.78
N ASP A 149 -11.91 2.95 10.79
CA ASP A 149 -11.08 4.14 10.63
C ASP A 149 -10.92 4.92 11.95
N LYS A 150 -11.12 4.22 13.07
CA LYS A 150 -11.13 4.77 14.44
C LYS A 150 -10.35 3.91 15.42
N HIS A 151 -9.79 4.54 16.43
CA HIS A 151 -9.24 3.88 17.59
C HIS A 151 -10.36 3.22 18.43
N PRO A 152 -10.08 2.09 19.11
CA PRO A 152 -8.78 1.42 19.23
C PRO A 152 -8.47 0.40 18.13
N TRP A 153 -9.31 0.27 17.10
CA TRP A 153 -9.15 -0.73 16.05
C TRP A 153 -8.11 -0.34 14.99
N MET A 154 -7.92 0.95 14.79
CA MET A 154 -6.85 1.50 13.96
C MET A 154 -5.51 1.52 14.74
N PRO A 155 -4.35 1.29 14.08
CA PRO A 155 -3.04 1.39 14.71
C PRO A 155 -2.80 2.77 15.31
N GLY A 156 -2.32 2.83 16.55
CA GLY A 156 -2.19 4.08 17.31
C GLY A 156 -1.21 5.12 16.75
N PHE A 157 -0.50 4.83 15.66
CA PHE A 157 0.36 5.79 14.97
C PHE A 157 -0.34 6.46 13.77
N LEU A 158 -1.53 5.98 13.38
CA LEU A 158 -2.37 6.61 12.37
C LEU A 158 -3.28 7.64 13.05
N ASP A 159 -3.57 8.72 12.33
CA ASP A 159 -4.29 9.86 12.86
C ASP A 159 -5.73 9.85 12.33
N GLU A 160 -6.72 9.89 13.24
CA GLU A 160 -8.13 9.97 12.85
C GLU A 160 -8.45 11.24 12.06
N GLU A 161 -7.72 12.34 12.30
CA GLU A 161 -7.85 13.56 11.52
C GLU A 161 -7.39 13.34 10.07
N TRP A 162 -6.22 12.73 9.86
CA TRP A 162 -5.72 12.42 8.53
C TRP A 162 -6.61 11.46 7.76
N VAL A 163 -7.16 10.46 8.44
CA VAL A 163 -8.14 9.53 7.88
C VAL A 163 -9.43 10.25 7.48
N THR A 164 -9.92 11.16 8.33
CA THR A 164 -11.12 11.96 8.03
C THR A 164 -10.88 12.88 6.83
N GLU A 165 -9.73 13.54 6.77
CA GLU A 165 -9.33 14.36 5.62
C GLU A 165 -9.15 13.50 4.36
N ALA A 166 -8.52 12.33 4.44
CA ALA A 166 -8.34 11.44 3.30
C ALA A 166 -9.69 10.98 2.74
N ARG A 167 -10.67 10.73 3.61
CA ARG A 167 -12.06 10.44 3.22
C ARG A 167 -12.71 11.57 2.46
N VAL A 168 -12.52 12.82 2.89
CA VAL A 168 -13.00 13.98 2.14
C VAL A 168 -12.24 14.10 0.82
N ALA A 169 -10.91 14.03 0.84
CA ALA A 169 -10.05 14.15 -0.33
C ALA A 169 -10.40 13.13 -1.43
N LEU A 170 -10.70 11.88 -1.05
CA LEU A 170 -11.15 10.84 -1.98
C LEU A 170 -12.44 11.20 -2.72
N THR A 171 -13.26 12.13 -2.22
CA THR A 171 -14.47 12.60 -2.92
C THR A 171 -14.18 13.54 -4.10
N CYS A 172 -12.92 13.92 -4.30
CA CYS A 172 -12.50 14.73 -5.43
C CYS A 172 -12.97 14.12 -6.76
N PRO A 173 -13.68 14.87 -7.64
CA PRO A 173 -14.25 14.32 -8.87
C PRO A 173 -13.24 13.60 -9.75
N GLU A 174 -12.05 14.17 -9.94
CA GLU A 174 -10.98 13.58 -10.76
C GLU A 174 -10.39 12.32 -10.11
N THR A 175 -10.32 12.27 -8.77
CA THR A 175 -9.97 11.03 -8.06
C THR A 175 -11.05 9.98 -8.31
N GLN A 176 -12.33 10.34 -8.18
CA GLN A 176 -13.43 9.43 -8.42
C GLN A 176 -13.47 8.92 -9.87
N ASP A 177 -13.14 9.76 -10.85
CA ASP A 177 -12.99 9.35 -12.25
C ASP A 177 -11.87 8.33 -12.44
N LEU A 178 -10.70 8.56 -11.82
CA LEU A 178 -9.61 7.59 -11.80
C LEU A 178 -10.07 6.27 -11.17
N LEU A 179 -10.60 6.30 -9.94
CA LEU A 179 -11.05 5.11 -9.21
C LEU A 179 -12.10 4.34 -10.03
N THR A 180 -13.07 5.05 -10.59
CA THR A 180 -14.13 4.50 -11.43
C THR A 180 -13.56 3.83 -12.68
N SER A 181 -12.50 4.37 -13.27
CA SER A 181 -11.91 3.85 -14.51
C SER A 181 -11.39 2.42 -14.37
N TYR A 182 -10.82 2.06 -13.21
CA TYR A 182 -10.23 0.72 -12.99
C TYR A 182 -11.03 -0.17 -12.04
N ARG A 183 -11.97 0.38 -11.25
CA ARG A 183 -12.82 -0.40 -10.33
C ARG A 183 -14.16 -0.81 -10.91
N SER A 184 -14.68 -0.05 -11.89
CA SER A 184 -15.94 -0.40 -12.53
C SER A 184 -15.79 -1.66 -13.38
N GLU A 185 -16.89 -2.40 -13.53
CA GLU A 185 -16.97 -3.45 -14.54
C GLU A 185 -16.63 -2.87 -15.93
N LEU A 186 -15.76 -3.58 -16.67
CA LEU A 186 -15.31 -3.17 -18.00
C LEU A 186 -16.38 -3.45 -19.06
N THR A 187 -17.45 -2.67 -19.02
CA THR A 187 -18.49 -2.67 -20.06
C THR A 187 -17.99 -1.96 -21.32
N TRP A 188 -18.65 -2.16 -22.46
CA TRP A 188 -18.29 -1.47 -23.71
C TRP A 188 -18.32 0.07 -23.63
N PRO A 189 -19.33 0.70 -22.98
CA PRO A 189 -19.28 2.13 -22.69
C PRO A 189 -18.07 2.52 -21.82
N ARG A 190 -17.78 1.76 -20.75
CA ARG A 190 -16.62 2.03 -19.87
C ARG A 190 -15.30 1.93 -20.63
N PHE A 191 -15.14 0.91 -21.46
CA PHE A 191 -13.97 0.74 -22.32
C PHE A 191 -13.74 1.96 -23.22
N LYS A 192 -14.80 2.44 -23.91
CA LYS A 192 -14.71 3.62 -24.77
C LYS A 192 -14.36 4.89 -23.99
N GLN A 193 -14.93 5.07 -22.80
CA GLN A 193 -14.61 6.20 -21.94
C GLN A 193 -13.13 6.16 -21.53
N ASN A 194 -12.69 5.03 -20.96
CA ASN A 194 -11.30 4.85 -20.54
C ASN A 194 -10.32 5.05 -21.71
N PHE A 195 -10.66 4.58 -22.91
CA PHE A 195 -9.80 4.78 -24.09
C PHE A 195 -9.69 6.24 -24.50
N LYS A 196 -10.81 7.00 -24.47
CA LYS A 196 -10.80 8.43 -24.80
C LYS A 196 -10.04 9.26 -23.76
N ASP A 197 -10.17 8.90 -22.48
CA ASP A 197 -9.60 9.67 -21.37
C ASP A 197 -8.24 9.15 -20.93
N ALA A 198 -7.67 8.13 -21.60
CA ALA A 198 -6.48 7.42 -21.15
C ALA A 198 -5.31 8.36 -20.80
N LEU A 199 -5.06 9.38 -21.62
CA LEU A 199 -3.99 10.35 -21.38
C LEU A 199 -4.31 11.27 -20.19
N HIS A 200 -5.56 11.68 -20.03
CA HIS A 200 -5.99 12.48 -18.90
C HIS A 200 -5.86 11.69 -17.60
N LEU A 201 -6.42 10.47 -17.56
CA LEU A 201 -6.30 9.56 -16.43
C LEU A 201 -4.83 9.25 -16.09
N ALA A 202 -3.99 8.98 -17.09
CA ALA A 202 -2.57 8.66 -16.87
C ALA A 202 -1.75 9.85 -16.32
N SER A 203 -2.11 11.08 -16.72
CA SER A 203 -1.42 12.31 -16.30
C SER A 203 -1.93 12.90 -14.99
N TYR A 204 -3.11 12.47 -14.53
CA TYR A 204 -3.69 12.90 -13.25
C TYR A 204 -2.72 12.67 -12.08
N ARG A 205 -2.59 13.65 -11.19
CA ARG A 205 -1.74 13.57 -9.99
C ARG A 205 -2.41 14.21 -8.81
N PHE A 206 -2.45 13.53 -7.67
CA PHE A 206 -3.07 14.02 -6.43
C PHE A 206 -2.05 14.17 -5.31
N GLU A 207 -2.37 15.04 -4.36
CA GLU A 207 -1.53 15.31 -3.20
C GLU A 207 -1.67 14.19 -2.17
N ARG A 208 -0.54 13.59 -1.79
CA ARG A 208 -0.52 12.51 -0.79
C ARG A 208 -0.83 12.98 0.63
N VAL A 209 -0.70 14.29 0.90
CA VAL A 209 -1.09 14.91 2.17
C VAL A 209 -2.56 15.30 2.06
N PRO A 210 -3.46 14.69 2.86
CA PRO A 210 -4.90 14.88 2.69
C PRO A 210 -5.38 16.34 2.69
N ALA A 211 -4.93 17.16 3.65
CA ALA A 211 -5.23 18.59 3.68
C ALA A 211 -4.88 19.33 2.38
N TYR A 212 -3.74 19.00 1.75
CA TYR A 212 -3.34 19.63 0.50
C TYR A 212 -4.17 19.13 -0.68
N GLU A 213 -4.63 17.88 -0.66
CA GLU A 213 -5.53 17.37 -1.71
C GLU A 213 -6.92 17.98 -1.62
N ILE A 214 -7.44 18.17 -0.41
CA ILE A 214 -8.69 18.92 -0.16
C ILE A 214 -8.57 20.32 -0.76
N GLN A 215 -7.46 21.01 -0.49
CA GLN A 215 -7.20 22.33 -1.05
C GLN A 215 -7.06 22.30 -2.58
N ARG A 216 -6.28 21.37 -3.13
CA ARG A 216 -6.05 21.21 -4.58
C ARG A 216 -7.35 20.96 -5.32
N CYS A 217 -8.25 20.17 -4.73
CA CYS A 217 -9.54 19.84 -5.30
C CYS A 217 -10.68 20.81 -4.89
N ASN A 218 -10.37 21.87 -4.14
CA ASN A 218 -11.33 22.86 -3.67
C ASN A 218 -12.55 22.23 -2.96
N LEU A 219 -12.26 21.28 -2.06
CA LEU A 219 -13.24 20.61 -1.20
C LEU A 219 -13.34 21.35 0.14
N GLU A 220 -14.48 21.20 0.82
CA GLU A 220 -14.66 21.75 2.17
C GLU A 220 -13.85 20.93 3.18
N PRO A 221 -12.93 21.53 3.96
CA PRO A 221 -12.16 20.80 4.95
C PRO A 221 -13.06 20.30 6.11
N PRO A 222 -12.83 19.09 6.64
CA PRO A 222 -13.63 18.54 7.73
C PRO A 222 -13.37 19.20 9.08
N PHE A 223 -12.21 19.84 9.23
CA PHE A 223 -11.78 20.55 10.44
C PHE A 223 -11.52 22.02 10.11
N PRO A 224 -11.78 22.94 11.06
CA PRO A 224 -11.45 24.34 10.88
C PRO A 224 -9.93 24.53 10.78
N ASP A 225 -9.49 25.51 9.97
CA ASP A 225 -8.08 25.89 9.90
C ASP A 225 -7.52 26.12 11.31
N PRO A 226 -6.33 25.57 11.63
CA PRO A 226 -5.70 25.86 12.91
C PRO A 226 -5.54 27.38 13.04
N ALA A 227 -6.01 27.93 14.16
CA ALA A 227 -5.92 29.35 14.44
C ALA A 227 -4.45 29.80 14.29
N LYS A 228 -4.22 30.81 13.44
CA LYS A 228 -2.89 31.40 13.20
C LYS A 228 -2.31 32.06 14.46
#